data_AF-A0A948RF62-F1
#
_entry.id   AF-A0A948RF62-F1
#
_cell.length_a   1.000
_cell.length_b   1.000
_cell.length_c   1.000
_cell.angle_alpha   90.00
_cell.angle_beta   90.00
_cell.angle_gamma   90.00
#
_symmetry.space_group_name_H-M   'P 1'
#
loop_
_entity.id
_entity.type
_entity.pdbx_description
1 polymer ?
#
loop_
_entity_poly.entity_id
_entity_poly.type
_entity_poly.pdbx_seq_one_letter_code
_entity_poly.pdbx_strand_id
1 'polypeptide(L)'
;SARENLAYFKTSFCLVGHSHVPFVFECDESGQAHFGALDGDTVLKLAEKRLIINPGGVGQPRDGDPRAGYAIYDSEACSVTHYRIPYDIAATQFRMREYGLPESLVKRLSFGW
;
A
#
# COMPACT_ATOMS: atom_id res chain seq x y z
N SER A 1 6.73 -3.52 -16.10
CA SER A 1 6.60 -2.23 -15.38
C SER A 1 5.13 -1.94 -15.04
N ALA A 2 4.82 -0.97 -14.16
CA ALA A 2 3.43 -0.58 -13.87
C ALA A 2 2.68 -0.13 -15.15
N ARG A 3 3.37 0.60 -16.04
CA ARG A 3 2.86 0.99 -17.37
C ARG A 3 2.44 -0.20 -18.23
N GLU A 4 3.27 -1.23 -18.34
CA GLU A 4 2.94 -2.44 -19.12
C GLU A 4 1.70 -3.16 -18.56
N ASN A 5 1.51 -3.16 -17.24
CA ASN A 5 0.38 -3.82 -16.59
C ASN A 5 -0.97 -3.18 -16.95
N LEU A 6 -0.99 -1.91 -17.37
CA LEU A 6 -2.20 -1.27 -17.89
C LEU A 6 -2.81 -2.01 -19.09
N ALA A 7 -2.01 -2.72 -19.89
CA ALA A 7 -2.56 -3.48 -21.02
C ALA A 7 -3.41 -4.71 -20.60
N TYR A 8 -3.27 -5.17 -19.35
CA TYR A 8 -3.83 -6.44 -18.87
C TYR A 8 -5.11 -6.31 -18.06
N PHE A 9 -5.63 -5.09 -17.86
CA PHE A 9 -6.94 -4.84 -17.27
C PHE A 9 -7.69 -3.74 -18.00
N LYS A 10 -9.03 -3.79 -17.99
CA LYS A 10 -9.91 -2.85 -18.71
C LYS A 10 -10.60 -1.83 -17.80
N THR A 11 -10.57 -2.05 -16.48
CA THR A 11 -11.15 -1.13 -15.48
C THR A 11 -10.34 0.17 -15.39
N SER A 12 -10.94 1.23 -14.86
CA SER A 12 -10.26 2.50 -14.62
C SER A 12 -9.14 2.38 -13.59
N PHE A 13 -9.27 1.47 -12.62
CA PHE A 13 -8.22 1.22 -11.63
C PHE A 13 -8.01 -0.27 -11.39
N CYS A 14 -6.83 -0.60 -10.87
CA CYS A 14 -6.44 -1.93 -10.41
C CYS A 14 -5.82 -1.82 -9.01
N LEU A 15 -6.35 -2.60 -8.06
CA LEU A 15 -5.80 -2.70 -6.71
C LEU A 15 -4.80 -3.86 -6.66
N VAL A 16 -3.60 -3.59 -6.17
CA VAL A 16 -2.52 -4.57 -6.06
C VAL A 16 -1.95 -4.58 -4.64
N GLY A 17 -1.19 -5.62 -4.29
CA GLY A 17 -0.51 -5.75 -3.01
C GLY A 17 0.91 -6.27 -3.20
N HIS A 18 1.29 -7.25 -2.37
CA HIS A 18 2.54 -8.03 -2.47
C HIS A 18 3.84 -7.28 -2.13
N SER A 19 4.04 -6.05 -2.60
CA SER A 19 5.26 -5.27 -2.28
C SER A 19 5.34 -4.81 -0.83
N HIS A 20 4.18 -4.65 -0.18
CA HIS A 20 4.03 -4.03 1.15
C HIS A 20 4.45 -2.55 1.22
N VAL A 21 4.59 -1.89 0.07
CA VAL A 21 4.95 -0.47 -0.06
C VAL A 21 3.76 0.23 -0.70
N PRO A 22 3.16 1.23 -0.05
CA PRO A 22 2.02 1.93 -0.62
C PRO A 22 2.45 2.83 -1.76
N PHE A 23 1.70 2.81 -2.85
CA PHE A 23 1.95 3.67 -4.01
C PHE A 23 0.70 3.83 -4.86
N VAL A 24 0.74 4.88 -5.68
CA VAL A 24 -0.16 5.06 -6.81
C VAL A 24 0.67 5.24 -8.08
N PHE A 25 0.28 4.52 -9.13
CA PHE A 25 0.72 4.79 -10.48
C PHE A 25 -0.47 5.31 -11.28
N GLU A 26 -0.33 6.51 -11.84
CA GLU A 26 -1.34 7.18 -12.63
C GLU A 26 -0.88 7.29 -14.08
N CYS A 27 -1.78 6.99 -15.01
CA CYS A 27 -1.59 7.29 -16.42
C CYS A 27 -2.79 8.08 -16.92
N ASP A 28 -2.52 9.25 -17.49
CA ASP A 28 -3.52 10.11 -18.10
C ASP A 28 -3.86 9.64 -19.54
N GLU A 29 -4.80 10.33 -20.19
CA GLU A 29 -5.20 10.06 -21.57
C GLU A 29 -4.10 10.37 -22.60
N SER A 30 -3.15 11.25 -22.26
CA SER A 30 -2.01 11.60 -23.11
C SER A 30 -0.90 10.54 -23.10
N GLY A 31 -1.00 9.57 -22.19
CA GLY A 31 0.03 8.54 -21.97
C GLY A 31 1.16 9.01 -21.06
N GLN A 32 1.02 10.17 -20.41
CA GLN A 32 1.91 10.62 -19.36
C GLN A 32 1.68 9.78 -18.10
N ALA A 33 2.76 9.26 -17.53
CA ALA A 33 2.70 8.41 -16.35
C ALA A 33 3.37 9.08 -15.16
N HIS A 34 2.71 9.02 -14.00
CA HIS A 34 3.20 9.54 -12.73
C HIS A 34 3.21 8.42 -11.69
N PHE A 35 4.27 8.39 -10.88
CA PHE A 35 4.36 7.49 -9.74
C PHE A 35 4.41 8.34 -8.47
N GLY A 36 3.54 8.03 -7.51
CA GLY A 36 3.42 8.72 -6.24
C GLY A 36 3.41 7.74 -5.07
N ALA A 37 3.89 8.20 -3.92
CA ALA A 37 3.69 7.50 -2.65
C ALA A 37 2.30 7.83 -2.08
N LEU A 38 1.73 6.94 -1.27
CA LEU A 38 0.59 7.24 -0.41
C LEU A 38 1.09 7.29 1.04
N ASP A 39 1.07 8.47 1.64
CA ASP A 39 1.72 8.80 2.90
C ASP A 39 0.80 8.77 4.13
N GLY A 40 -0.47 8.39 3.92
CA GLY A 40 -1.49 8.33 4.97
C GLY A 40 -2.30 9.62 4.98
N ASP A 41 -3.61 9.48 5.10
CA ASP A 41 -4.61 10.54 4.87
C ASP A 41 -4.68 11.05 3.42
N THR A 42 -3.97 10.40 2.48
CA THR A 42 -4.06 10.68 1.05
C THR A 42 -5.43 10.25 0.52
N VAL A 43 -6.21 11.19 -0.01
CA VAL A 43 -7.47 10.92 -0.73
C VAL A 43 -7.21 10.94 -2.23
N LEU A 44 -7.31 9.79 -2.87
CA LEU A 44 -7.17 9.63 -4.32
C LEU A 44 -8.55 9.56 -4.97
N LYS A 45 -8.80 10.44 -5.94
CA LYS A 45 -9.99 10.36 -6.80
C LYS A 45 -9.74 9.39 -7.96
N LEU A 46 -10.72 8.52 -8.23
CA LEU A 46 -10.60 7.44 -9.22
C LEU A 46 -11.08 7.82 -10.63
N ALA A 47 -11.51 9.07 -10.83
CA ALA A 47 -12.06 9.54 -12.10
C ALA A 47 -10.96 9.89 -13.12
N GLU A 48 -11.30 9.76 -14.41
CA GLU A 48 -10.57 10.33 -15.56
C GLU A 48 -9.11 9.85 -15.78
N LYS A 49 -8.66 8.82 -15.04
CA LYS A 49 -7.30 8.28 -15.16
C LYS A 49 -7.29 6.77 -15.08
N ARG A 50 -6.22 6.17 -15.61
CA ARG A 50 -5.91 4.76 -15.39
C ARG A 50 -4.96 4.60 -14.21
N LEU A 51 -5.38 3.86 -13.19
CA LEU A 51 -4.69 3.79 -11.91
C LEU A 51 -4.23 2.36 -11.57
N ILE A 52 -3.05 2.24 -10.97
CA ILE A 52 -2.66 1.05 -10.20
C ILE A 52 -2.35 1.53 -8.78
N ILE A 53 -3.05 0.95 -7.80
CA ILE A 53 -3.03 1.42 -6.42
C ILE A 53 -2.58 0.27 -5.52
N ASN A 54 -1.59 0.53 -4.68
CA ASN A 54 -1.15 -0.38 -3.64
C ASN A 54 -1.37 0.26 -2.28
N PRO A 55 -2.18 -0.35 -1.38
CA PRO A 55 -2.45 0.19 -0.05
C PRO A 55 -1.32 -0.07 0.95
N GLY A 56 -0.23 -0.72 0.55
CA GLY A 56 0.87 -1.08 1.43
C GLY A 56 0.63 -2.39 2.18
N GLY A 57 1.27 -2.53 3.34
CA GLY A 57 1.22 -3.74 4.17
C GLY A 57 0.59 -3.50 5.54
N VAL A 58 -0.40 -4.30 5.90
CA VAL A 58 -1.01 -4.28 7.24
C VAL A 58 -0.05 -4.87 8.28
N GLY A 59 0.41 -6.10 8.07
CA GLY A 59 1.19 -6.83 9.07
C GLY A 59 2.71 -6.66 8.97
N GLN A 60 3.21 -6.09 7.87
CA GLN A 60 4.63 -5.93 7.61
C GLN A 60 4.87 -4.88 6.52
N PRO A 61 4.63 -3.59 6.80
CA PRO A 61 4.99 -2.53 5.88
C PRO A 61 6.50 -2.58 5.55
N ARG A 62 6.88 -2.18 4.33
CA ARG A 62 8.28 -2.27 3.82
C ARG A 62 8.86 -0.96 3.30
N ASP A 63 8.26 0.15 3.71
CA ASP A 63 8.58 1.49 3.22
C ASP A 63 9.24 2.40 4.28
N GLY A 64 9.72 1.82 5.38
CA GLY A 64 10.36 2.58 6.47
C GLY A 64 9.40 3.17 7.50
N ASP A 65 8.08 3.08 7.26
CA ASP A 65 7.05 3.42 8.25
C ASP A 65 6.50 2.13 8.90
N PRO A 66 6.72 1.90 10.20
CA PRO A 66 6.28 0.68 10.86
C PRO A 66 4.77 0.61 11.12
N ARG A 67 4.01 1.70 10.92
CA ARG A 67 2.55 1.71 11.08
C ARG A 67 1.88 0.82 10.02
N ALA A 68 0.80 0.13 10.40
CA ALA A 68 0.03 -0.67 9.45
C ALA A 68 -0.57 0.22 8.34
N GLY A 69 -0.38 -0.17 7.08
CA GLY A 69 -0.93 0.51 5.91
C GLY A 69 -2.16 -0.21 5.35
N TYR A 70 -3.22 0.55 5.10
CA TYR A 70 -4.43 0.06 4.43
C TYR A 70 -5.13 1.21 3.69
N ALA A 71 -6.14 0.90 2.89
CA ALA A 71 -6.95 1.91 2.23
C ALA A 71 -8.44 1.58 2.28
N ILE A 72 -9.27 2.61 2.34
CA ILE A 72 -10.73 2.52 2.24
C ILE A 72 -11.13 2.95 0.83
N TYR A 73 -11.84 2.08 0.12
CA TYR A 73 -12.50 2.41 -1.14
C TYR A 73 -13.93 2.84 -0.88
N ASP A 74 -14.26 4.05 -1.34
CA ASP A 74 -15.61 4.61 -1.34
C ASP A 74 -16.15 4.61 -2.78
N SER A 75 -17.14 3.75 -3.02
CA SER A 75 -17.77 3.60 -4.33
C SER A 75 -18.72 4.73 -4.68
N GLU A 76 -19.32 5.41 -3.69
CA GLU A 76 -20.23 6.53 -3.94
C GLU A 76 -19.44 7.80 -4.26
N ALA A 77 -18.36 8.05 -3.50
CA ALA A 77 -17.48 9.20 -3.71
C ALA A 77 -16.40 8.98 -4.79
N CYS A 78 -16.34 7.77 -5.38
CA CYS A 78 -15.34 7.33 -6.34
C CYS A 78 -13.91 7.67 -5.89
N SER A 79 -13.56 7.30 -4.66
CA SER A 79 -12.26 7.62 -4.06
C SER A 79 -11.65 6.46 -3.28
N VAL A 80 -10.33 6.50 -3.14
CA VAL A 80 -9.56 5.64 -2.23
C VAL A 80 -8.85 6.54 -1.24
N THR A 81 -9.04 6.31 0.06
CA THR A 81 -8.28 7.01 1.11
C THR A 81 -7.30 6.05 1.74
N HIS A 82 -6.01 6.40 1.74
CA HIS A 82 -4.96 5.62 2.37
C HIS A 82 -4.81 6.02 3.85
N TYR A 83 -4.56 5.04 4.72
CA TYR A 83 -4.44 5.24 6.15
C TYR A 83 -3.19 4.54 6.70
N ARG A 84 -2.61 5.17 7.72
CA ARG A 84 -1.56 4.60 8.54
C ARG A 84 -1.98 4.61 10.00
N ILE A 85 -1.99 3.45 10.63
CA ILE A 85 -2.39 3.31 12.03
C ILE A 85 -1.29 2.65 12.86
N PRO A 86 -0.92 3.21 14.03
CA PRO A 86 -0.02 2.52 14.95
C PRO A 86 -0.70 1.27 15.51
N TYR A 87 0.11 0.26 15.80
CA TYR A 87 -0.31 -0.97 16.49
C TYR A 87 0.77 -1.40 17.48
N ASP A 88 0.43 -2.35 18.35
CA ASP A 88 1.37 -2.89 19.32
C ASP A 88 2.38 -3.85 18.66
N ILE A 89 3.45 -3.26 18.12
CA ILE A 89 4.58 -3.98 17.52
C ILE A 89 5.24 -4.87 18.56
N ALA A 90 5.38 -4.40 19.81
CA ALA A 90 6.05 -5.14 20.87
C ALA A 90 5.29 -6.42 21.23
N ALA A 91 3.96 -6.36 21.34
CA ALA A 91 3.14 -7.55 21.56
C ALA A 91 3.23 -8.56 20.41
N THR A 92 3.29 -8.08 19.16
CA THR A 92 3.47 -8.94 17.99
C THR A 92 4.84 -9.62 18.02
N GLN A 93 5.90 -8.84 18.26
CA GLN A 93 7.27 -9.35 18.36
C GLN A 93 7.44 -10.35 19.50
N PHE A 94 6.81 -10.10 20.66
CA PHE A 94 6.80 -11.03 21.78
C PHE A 94 6.23 -12.39 21.35
N ARG A 95 5.02 -12.40 20.76
CA ARG A 95 4.41 -13.63 20.24
C ARG A 95 5.29 -14.32 19.21
N MET A 96 5.92 -13.57 18.31
CA MET A 96 6.79 -14.15 17.30
C MET A 96 7.99 -14.89 17.92
N ARG A 97 8.59 -14.33 18.98
CA ARG A 97 9.68 -14.98 19.73
C ARG A 97 9.21 -16.23 20.47
N GLU A 98 8.02 -16.19 21.08
CA GLU A 98 7.42 -17.37 21.73
C GLU A 98 7.24 -18.55 20.76
N TYR A 99 6.94 -18.27 19.48
CA TYR A 99 6.86 -19.28 18.42
C TYR A 99 8.20 -19.62 17.76
N GLY A 100 9.32 -19.10 18.25
CA GLY A 100 10.66 -19.41 17.73
C GLY A 100 10.93 -18.85 16.32
N LEU A 101 10.26 -17.78 15.90
CA LEU A 101 10.53 -17.14 14.61
C LEU A 101 11.92 -16.48 14.60
N PRO A 102 12.61 -16.45 13.44
CA PRO A 102 13.92 -15.79 13.31
C PRO A 102 13.89 -14.33 13.77
N GLU A 103 14.87 -13.92 14.57
CA GLU A 103 14.95 -12.56 15.13
C GLU A 103 15.00 -11.46 14.05
N SER A 104 15.48 -11.75 12.85
CA SER A 104 15.43 -10.83 11.70
C SER A 104 13.99 -10.50 11.28
N LEU A 105 13.08 -11.49 11.29
CA LEU A 105 11.66 -11.28 10.99
C LEU A 105 10.95 -10.54 12.11
N VAL A 106 11.40 -10.71 13.36
CA VAL A 106 10.86 -10.02 14.52
C VAL A 106 11.24 -8.53 14.48
N LYS A 107 12.54 -8.24 14.37
CA LYS A 107 13.07 -6.88 14.44
C LYS A 107 12.55 -5.97 13.32
N ARG A 108 12.38 -6.51 12.11
CA ARG A 108 12.00 -5.71 10.95
C ARG A 108 10.64 -5.00 11.08
N LEU A 109 9.72 -5.53 11.90
CA LEU A 109 8.45 -4.85 12.17
C LEU A 109 8.63 -3.46 12.79
N SER A 110 9.68 -3.26 13.59
CA SER A 110 9.98 -1.95 14.21
C SER A 110 10.52 -0.91 13.21
N PHE A 111 11.02 -1.36 12.06
CA PHE A 111 11.64 -0.50 11.05
C PHE A 111 10.78 -0.32 9.79
N GLY A 112 9.66 -1.05 9.68
CA GLY A 112 8.89 -1.11 8.43
C GLY A 112 9.68 -1.75 7.30
N TRP A 113 10.16 -2.99 7.51
CA TRP A 113 10.91 -3.81 6.55
C TRP A 113 10.48 -5.29 6.56
#